data_AF-A0ABD0MB36-F1
#
_entry.id   AF-A0ABD0MB36-F1
#
_cell.length_a   1.000
_cell.length_b   1.000
_cell.length_c   1.000
_cell.angle_alpha   90.00
_cell.angle_beta   90.00
_cell.angle_gamma   90.00
#
_symmetry.space_group_name_H-M   'P 1'
#
loop_
_entity.id
_entity.type
_entity.pdbx_description
1 polymer ?
#
loop_
_entity_poly.entity_id
_entity_poly.type
_entity_poly.pdbx_seq_one_letter_code
_entity_poly.pdbx_strand_id
1 'polypeptide(L)'
;MQRLPLDLDYLYFICTNDLILITSHASREHVPHEVMQCLSNLCSVLSNCLDTRRTSSVVVNEIAGPTGRPKITVSEQHLRRLIEVGLTVSCISKLLGMSTSTVERRMQEFGISVRGTYSQLTDEDNLVVAIKTTSPHSGYIMMRGHLKARGHRVQWSRVWESMNRVDSAGVLARLSQLGHVVRRSYSVQAPLSLMHLDTDHKLI
;
A
#
# COMPACT_ATOMS: atom_id res chain seq x y z
N MET A 1 -15.39 23.36 0.42
CA MET A 1 -15.27 22.04 1.09
C MET A 1 -15.41 20.95 0.02
N GLN A 2 -14.30 20.35 -0.42
CA GLN A 2 -14.36 19.17 -1.31
C GLN A 2 -14.73 17.96 -0.43
N ARG A 3 -15.87 17.31 -0.71
CA ARG A 3 -16.25 16.07 -0.01
C ARG A 3 -15.24 14.98 -0.39
N LEU A 4 -14.64 14.33 0.61
CA LEU A 4 -13.84 13.13 0.36
C LEU A 4 -14.72 12.08 -0.35
N PRO A 5 -14.13 11.30 -1.29
CA PRO A 5 -14.87 10.22 -1.94
C PRO A 5 -15.36 9.22 -0.89
N LEU A 6 -16.60 8.75 -1.04
CA LEU A 6 -17.20 7.76 -0.16
C LEU A 6 -16.42 6.44 -0.25
N ASP A 7 -15.89 5.97 0.89
CA ASP A 7 -15.20 4.69 1.01
C ASP A 7 -16.24 3.56 1.05
N LEU A 8 -16.48 2.96 -0.11
CA LEU A 8 -17.46 1.88 -0.26
C LEU A 8 -17.00 0.58 0.40
N ASP A 9 -15.69 0.34 0.51
CA ASP A 9 -15.15 -0.87 1.12
C ASP A 9 -15.35 -0.84 2.63
N TYR A 10 -15.06 0.32 3.26
CA TYR A 10 -15.35 0.55 4.68
C TYR A 10 -16.85 0.50 4.98
N LEU A 11 -17.67 1.14 4.13
CA LEU A 11 -19.13 1.15 4.31
C LEU A 11 -19.72 -0.26 4.20
N TYR A 12 -19.27 -1.04 3.21
CA TYR A 12 -19.69 -2.44 3.05
C TYR A 12 -19.28 -3.29 4.26
N PHE A 13 -18.06 -3.10 4.78
CA PHE A 13 -17.60 -3.78 5.99
C PHE A 13 -18.51 -3.49 7.18
N ILE A 14 -18.83 -2.22 7.46
CA ILE A 14 -19.71 -1.84 8.57
C ILE A 14 -21.10 -2.44 8.39
N CYS A 15 -21.74 -2.25 7.23
CA CYS A 15 -23.11 -2.74 7.04
C CYS A 15 -23.19 -4.27 7.13
N THR A 16 -22.16 -4.98 6.66
CA THR A 16 -22.09 -6.44 6.78
C THR A 16 -21.88 -6.87 8.24
N ASN A 17 -21.01 -6.18 8.96
CA ASN A 17 -20.76 -6.46 10.38
C ASN A 17 -22.02 -6.22 11.23
N ASP A 18 -22.69 -5.08 11.04
CA ASP A 18 -23.93 -4.74 11.74
C ASP A 18 -25.04 -5.75 11.44
N LEU A 19 -25.18 -6.18 10.17
CA LEU A 19 -26.16 -7.19 9.78
C LEU A 19 -25.88 -8.52 10.50
N ILE A 20 -24.62 -8.95 10.61
CA ILE A 20 -24.22 -10.17 11.32
C ILE A 20 -24.57 -10.05 12.81
N LEU A 21 -24.22 -8.93 13.44
CA LEU A 21 -24.51 -8.67 14.85
C LEU A 21 -26.02 -8.70 15.11
N ILE A 22 -26.79 -7.95 14.34
CA ILE A 22 -28.25 -7.89 14.44
C ILE A 22 -28.87 -9.27 14.25
N THR A 23 -28.46 -10.01 13.23
CA THR A 23 -29.00 -11.36 12.95
C THR A 23 -28.67 -12.34 14.07
N SER A 24 -27.48 -12.26 14.67
CA SER A 24 -27.08 -13.10 15.80
C SER A 24 -27.88 -12.83 17.08
N HIS A 25 -28.31 -11.58 17.28
CA HIS A 25 -29.07 -11.12 18.44
C HIS A 25 -30.58 -11.05 18.22
N ALA A 26 -31.07 -11.28 16.99
CA ALA A 26 -32.49 -11.27 16.64
C ALA A 26 -33.33 -12.32 17.39
N SER A 27 -32.69 -13.34 17.98
CA SER A 27 -33.35 -14.32 18.84
C SER A 27 -33.65 -13.81 20.26
N ARG A 28 -32.98 -12.73 20.69
CA ARG A 28 -33.02 -12.18 22.04
C ARG A 28 -33.76 -10.85 22.13
N GLU A 29 -33.68 -10.02 21.09
CA GLU A 29 -34.38 -8.74 21.02
C GLU A 29 -35.19 -8.62 19.72
N HIS A 30 -36.38 -8.04 19.83
CA HIS A 30 -37.26 -7.84 18.68
C HIS A 30 -36.69 -6.72 17.80
N VAL A 31 -36.14 -7.09 16.66
CA VAL A 31 -35.70 -6.14 15.63
C VAL A 31 -36.76 -6.08 14.52
N PRO A 32 -37.26 -4.88 14.17
CA PRO A 32 -38.25 -4.74 13.10
C PRO A 32 -37.74 -5.30 11.78
N HIS A 33 -38.58 -6.08 11.10
CA HIS A 33 -38.23 -6.73 9.84
C HIS A 33 -37.81 -5.73 8.75
N GLU A 34 -38.43 -4.55 8.75
CA GLU A 34 -38.11 -3.44 7.84
C GLU A 34 -36.63 -3.01 7.94
N VAL A 35 -36.08 -2.96 9.16
CA VAL A 35 -34.67 -2.56 9.39
C VAL A 35 -33.72 -3.62 8.83
N MET A 36 -34.01 -4.91 9.08
CA MET A 36 -33.21 -6.01 8.51
C MET A 36 -33.27 -6.04 6.98
N GLN A 37 -34.46 -5.79 6.42
CA GLN A 37 -34.66 -5.73 4.97
C GLN A 37 -33.90 -4.54 4.36
N CYS A 38 -33.95 -3.37 4.99
CA CYS A 38 -33.20 -2.20 4.52
C CYS A 38 -31.68 -2.42 4.57
N LEU A 39 -31.16 -3.02 5.65
CA LEU A 39 -29.73 -3.34 5.76
C LEU A 39 -29.29 -4.40 4.75
N SER A 40 -30.08 -5.46 4.54
CA SER A 40 -29.79 -6.47 3.53
C SER A 40 -29.79 -5.89 2.12
N ASN A 41 -30.79 -5.04 1.81
CA ASN A 41 -30.85 -4.31 0.56
C ASN A 41 -29.62 -3.41 0.37
N LEU A 42 -29.22 -2.66 1.42
CA LEU A 42 -28.03 -1.83 1.37
C LEU A 42 -26.75 -2.66 1.12
N CYS A 43 -26.57 -3.77 1.83
CA CYS A 43 -25.43 -4.68 1.61
C CYS A 43 -25.39 -5.21 0.17
N SER A 44 -26.54 -5.61 -0.40
CA SER A 44 -26.61 -6.10 -1.79
C SER A 44 -26.29 -5.01 -2.81
N VAL A 45 -26.79 -3.78 -2.62
CA VAL A 45 -26.46 -2.63 -3.49
C VAL A 45 -24.97 -2.33 -3.42
N LEU A 46 -24.39 -2.30 -2.22
CA LEU A 46 -22.95 -2.07 -2.03
C LEU A 46 -22.11 -3.18 -2.67
N SER A 47 -22.49 -4.46 -2.50
CA SER A 47 -21.81 -5.59 -3.17
C SER A 47 -21.84 -5.43 -4.69
N ASN A 48 -23.01 -5.15 -5.26
CA ASN A 48 -23.14 -4.94 -6.70
C ASN A 48 -22.31 -3.77 -7.21
N CYS A 49 -22.24 -2.66 -6.47
CA CYS A 49 -21.37 -1.53 -6.81
C CYS A 49 -19.88 -1.91 -6.76
N LEU A 50 -19.46 -2.68 -5.75
CA LEU A 50 -18.09 -3.15 -5.61
C LEU A 50 -17.73 -4.15 -6.71
N ASP A 51 -18.63 -5.07 -7.06
CA ASP A 51 -18.44 -6.04 -8.14
C ASP A 51 -18.44 -5.37 -9.52
N THR A 52 -19.28 -4.37 -9.73
CA THR A 52 -19.26 -3.54 -10.95
C THR A 52 -17.95 -2.77 -11.07
N ARG A 53 -17.39 -2.26 -9.96
CA ARG A 53 -16.04 -1.64 -9.94
C ARG A 53 -14.95 -2.66 -10.29
N ARG A 54 -15.06 -3.89 -9.79
CA ARG A 54 -14.08 -4.97 -10.06
C ARG A 54 -14.13 -5.40 -11.53
N THR A 55 -15.34 -5.58 -12.08
CA THR A 55 -15.59 -6.06 -13.45
C THR A 55 -15.41 -5.00 -14.53
N SER A 56 -15.69 -3.72 -14.27
CA SER A 56 -15.46 -2.61 -15.23
C SER A 56 -13.98 -2.33 -15.49
N SER A 57 -13.06 -3.02 -14.80
CA SER A 57 -11.62 -2.90 -15.04
C SER A 57 -11.16 -3.90 -16.09
N VAL A 58 -11.60 -3.74 -17.34
CA VAL A 58 -10.78 -4.26 -18.45
C VAL A 58 -9.52 -3.40 -18.49
N VAL A 59 -8.57 -3.73 -17.64
CA VAL A 59 -7.34 -2.96 -17.42
C VAL A 59 -6.42 -3.09 -18.62
N VAL A 60 -6.42 -4.26 -19.25
CA VAL A 60 -5.55 -4.63 -20.35
C VAL A 60 -6.41 -5.05 -21.55
N ASN A 61 -6.14 -4.48 -22.72
CA ASN A 61 -6.86 -4.75 -23.96
C ASN A 61 -5.88 -5.03 -25.10
N GLU A 62 -6.20 -5.99 -25.97
CA GLU A 62 -5.48 -6.20 -27.22
C GLU A 62 -6.20 -5.51 -28.37
N ILE A 63 -5.53 -4.56 -29.02
CA ILE A 63 -6.06 -3.88 -30.21
C ILE A 63 -5.40 -4.50 -31.43
N ALA A 64 -6.19 -5.23 -32.24
CA ALA A 64 -5.73 -5.74 -33.52
C ALA A 64 -5.62 -4.60 -34.55
N GLY A 65 -4.47 -4.52 -35.22
CA GLY A 65 -4.28 -3.64 -36.37
C GLY A 65 -4.59 -4.35 -37.70
N PRO A 66 -4.58 -3.62 -38.82
CA PRO A 66 -4.81 -4.20 -40.15
C PRO A 66 -3.75 -5.25 -40.54
N THR A 67 -2.54 -5.17 -39.99
CA THR A 67 -1.46 -6.18 -40.14
C THR A 67 -0.60 -6.25 -38.86
N GLY A 68 0.03 -7.41 -38.63
CA GLY A 68 1.01 -7.61 -37.55
C GLY A 68 0.43 -8.06 -36.21
N ARG A 69 1.27 -8.07 -35.17
CA ARG A 69 0.93 -8.52 -33.81
C ARG A 69 -0.01 -7.51 -33.11
N PRO A 70 -1.07 -7.97 -32.40
CA PRO A 70 -1.96 -7.09 -31.65
C PRO A 70 -1.23 -6.20 -30.63
N LYS A 71 -1.70 -4.96 -30.50
CA LYS A 71 -1.16 -3.95 -29.59
C LYS A 71 -1.78 -4.14 -28.20
N ILE A 72 -1.01 -4.63 -27.23
CA ILE A 72 -1.47 -4.80 -25.83
C ILE A 72 -1.47 -3.47 -25.07
N THR A 73 -2.63 -2.88 -24.89
CA THR A 73 -2.89 -1.58 -24.26
C THR A 73 -3.31 -1.72 -22.79
N VAL A 74 -3.02 -0.69 -21.99
CA VAL A 74 -3.47 -0.56 -20.60
C VAL A 74 -4.12 0.81 -20.43
N SER A 75 -5.16 0.90 -19.59
CA SER A 75 -5.75 2.19 -19.21
C SER A 75 -4.69 3.15 -18.64
N GLU A 76 -4.60 4.36 -19.18
CA GLU A 76 -3.68 5.40 -18.69
C GLU A 76 -3.89 5.68 -17.20
N GLN A 77 -5.15 5.86 -16.79
CA GLN A 77 -5.50 6.13 -15.40
C GLN A 77 -5.04 4.99 -14.48
N HIS A 78 -5.20 3.74 -14.93
CA HIS A 78 -4.74 2.59 -14.16
C HIS A 78 -3.21 2.58 -14.02
N LEU A 79 -2.49 2.78 -15.13
CA LEU A 79 -1.03 2.81 -15.11
C LEU A 79 -0.48 3.95 -14.25
N ARG A 80 -1.08 5.15 -14.31
CA ARG A 80 -0.75 6.29 -13.43
C ARG A 80 -0.90 5.92 -11.95
N ARG A 81 -2.05 5.34 -11.57
CA ARG A 81 -2.30 4.91 -10.18
C ARG A 81 -1.27 3.90 -9.68
N LEU A 82 -0.91 2.90 -10.48
CA LEU A 82 0.11 1.91 -10.08
C LEU A 82 1.47 2.56 -9.81
N ILE A 83 1.84 3.53 -10.64
CA ILE A 83 3.09 4.28 -10.49
C ILE A 83 3.04 5.20 -9.27
N GLU A 84 1.92 5.88 -9.02
CA GLU A 84 1.68 6.75 -7.86
C GLU A 84 1.77 5.98 -6.54
N VAL A 85 1.18 4.78 -6.48
CA VAL A 85 1.28 3.86 -5.33
C VAL A 85 2.75 3.53 -4.99
N GLY A 86 3.62 3.58 -6.01
CA GLY A 86 5.06 3.38 -5.88
C GLY A 86 5.54 2.00 -6.30
N LEU A 87 4.75 1.28 -7.11
CA LEU A 87 5.17 0.01 -7.69
C LEU A 87 6.29 0.24 -8.70
N THR A 88 7.27 -0.67 -8.72
CA THR A 88 8.33 -0.65 -9.73
C THR A 88 7.79 -1.08 -11.08
N VAL A 89 8.41 -0.63 -12.17
CA VAL A 89 8.02 -1.05 -13.53
C VAL A 89 8.04 -2.57 -13.69
N SER A 90 9.01 -3.26 -13.07
CA SER A 90 9.08 -4.73 -13.05
C SER A 90 7.94 -5.38 -12.26
N CYS A 91 7.50 -4.77 -11.16
CA CYS A 91 6.34 -5.26 -10.42
C CYS A 91 5.05 -5.06 -11.22
N ILE A 92 4.89 -3.88 -11.83
CA ILE A 92 3.76 -3.56 -12.71
C ILE A 92 3.70 -4.52 -13.89
N SER A 93 4.84 -4.84 -14.51
CA SER A 93 4.89 -5.75 -15.64
C SER A 93 4.39 -7.16 -15.26
N LYS A 94 4.82 -7.66 -14.09
CA LYS A 94 4.33 -8.94 -13.55
C LYS A 94 2.84 -8.89 -13.21
N LEU A 95 2.38 -7.80 -12.59
CA LEU A 95 0.99 -7.61 -12.20
C LEU A 95 0.04 -7.57 -13.41
N LEU A 96 0.46 -6.92 -14.50
CA LEU A 96 -0.33 -6.76 -15.72
C LEU A 96 -0.13 -7.90 -16.73
N GLY A 97 0.76 -8.85 -16.47
CA GLY A 97 1.10 -9.91 -17.43
C GLY A 97 1.79 -9.38 -18.70
N MET A 98 2.50 -8.27 -18.61
CA MET A 98 3.16 -7.59 -19.73
C MET A 98 4.69 -7.67 -19.63
N SER A 99 5.38 -7.51 -20.76
CA SER A 99 6.83 -7.23 -20.73
C SER A 99 7.10 -5.84 -20.15
N THR A 100 8.24 -5.67 -19.48
CA THR A 100 8.69 -4.35 -18.99
C THR A 100 8.77 -3.32 -20.11
N SER A 101 9.29 -3.73 -21.28
CA SER A 101 9.34 -2.89 -22.48
C SER A 101 7.97 -2.41 -22.96
N THR A 102 6.92 -3.22 -22.80
CA THR A 102 5.55 -2.82 -23.13
C THR A 102 5.06 -1.77 -22.15
N VAL A 103 5.29 -1.96 -20.85
CA VAL A 103 4.91 -0.99 -19.81
C VAL A 103 5.62 0.35 -20.04
N GLU A 104 6.94 0.34 -20.26
CA GLU A 104 7.73 1.55 -20.53
C GLU A 104 7.26 2.29 -21.77
N ARG A 105 6.94 1.57 -22.86
CA ARG A 105 6.34 2.16 -24.06
C ARG A 105 5.01 2.85 -23.76
N ARG A 106 4.14 2.26 -22.92
CA ARG A 106 2.88 2.91 -22.50
C ARG A 106 3.12 4.13 -21.65
N MET A 107 4.09 4.07 -20.74
CA MET A 107 4.48 5.22 -19.95
C MET A 107 4.95 6.37 -20.84
N GLN A 108 5.75 6.10 -21.87
CA GLN A 108 6.19 7.10 -22.85
C GLN A 108 5.02 7.66 -23.65
N GLU A 109 4.12 6.81 -24.17
CA GLU A 109 2.92 7.22 -24.92
C GLU A 109 2.04 8.19 -24.10
N PHE A 110 1.92 7.96 -22.79
CA PHE A 110 1.12 8.79 -21.88
C PHE A 110 1.91 9.92 -21.17
N GLY A 111 3.20 10.08 -21.46
CA GLY A 111 4.04 11.07 -20.78
C GLY A 111 4.18 10.84 -19.27
N ILE A 112 4.10 9.60 -18.80
CA ILE A 112 4.23 9.24 -17.39
C ILE A 112 5.70 8.99 -17.04
N SER A 113 6.19 9.67 -16.01
CA SER A 113 7.56 9.51 -15.51
C SER A 113 7.54 9.16 -14.02
N VAL A 114 8.28 8.12 -13.63
CA VAL A 114 8.51 7.80 -12.22
C VAL A 114 9.19 8.97 -11.51
N ARG A 115 10.14 9.64 -12.19
CA ARG A 115 10.84 10.81 -11.63
C ARG A 115 9.88 11.97 -11.38
N GLY A 116 8.86 12.13 -12.24
CA GLY A 116 7.81 13.14 -12.09
C GLY A 116 6.91 12.92 -10.87
N THR A 117 6.95 11.74 -10.24
CA THR A 117 6.17 11.48 -9.02
C THR A 117 6.85 11.94 -7.74
N TYR A 118 8.14 12.29 -7.78
CA TYR A 118 8.83 12.81 -6.60
C TYR A 118 8.41 14.25 -6.32
N SER A 119 8.20 14.55 -5.04
CA SER A 119 7.87 15.90 -4.58
C SER A 119 9.09 16.81 -4.74
N GLN A 120 8.88 17.99 -5.32
CA GLN A 120 9.89 19.05 -5.40
C GLN A 120 9.89 19.84 -4.10
N LEU A 121 10.47 19.26 -3.04
CA LEU A 121 10.59 19.93 -1.75
C LEU A 121 11.87 20.76 -1.70
N THR A 122 11.79 22.00 -1.26
CA THR A 122 12.95 22.80 -0.84
C THR A 122 13.19 22.70 0.67
N ASP A 123 12.15 22.38 1.44
CA ASP A 123 12.16 22.35 2.89
C ASP A 123 11.98 20.92 3.45
N GLU A 124 12.87 20.03 3.04
CA GLU A 124 12.86 18.65 3.54
C GLU A 124 13.33 18.59 5.00
N ASP A 125 14.24 19.47 5.38
CA ASP A 125 14.87 19.48 6.69
C ASP A 125 13.86 19.86 7.78
N ASN A 126 12.98 20.85 7.57
CA ASN A 126 11.97 21.19 8.58
C ASN A 126 10.91 20.09 8.72
N LEU A 127 10.54 19.40 7.63
CA LEU A 127 9.64 18.25 7.70
C LEU A 127 10.27 17.09 8.50
N VAL A 128 11.56 16.83 8.28
CA VAL A 128 12.32 15.82 9.04
C VAL A 128 12.42 16.20 10.51
N VAL A 129 12.72 17.47 10.83
CA VAL A 129 12.70 17.99 12.21
C VAL A 129 11.32 17.79 12.83
N ALA A 130 10.25 18.19 12.16
CA ALA A 130 8.88 18.04 12.67
C ALA A 130 8.55 16.57 12.97
N ILE A 131 8.90 15.65 12.08
CA ILE A 131 8.71 14.21 12.31
C ILE A 131 9.55 13.74 13.50
N LYS A 132 10.80 14.20 13.63
CA LYS A 132 11.70 13.85 14.74
C LYS A 132 11.20 14.35 16.08
N THR A 133 10.55 15.51 16.14
CA THR A 133 9.94 15.99 17.40
C THR A 133 8.83 15.07 17.89
N THR A 134 8.01 14.52 16.98
CA THR A 134 6.94 13.56 17.34
C THR A 134 7.46 12.13 17.51
N SER A 135 8.50 11.76 16.77
CA SER A 135 9.05 10.40 16.76
C SER A 135 10.58 10.42 16.70
N PRO A 136 11.25 10.67 17.84
CA PRO A 136 12.70 10.88 17.89
C PRO A 136 13.52 9.69 17.38
N HIS A 137 13.03 8.48 17.62
CA HIS A 137 13.73 7.23 17.27
C HIS A 137 13.51 6.78 15.82
N SER A 138 12.74 7.53 15.01
CA SER A 138 12.46 7.15 13.62
C SER A 138 13.74 7.05 12.78
N GLY A 139 13.99 5.87 12.23
CA GLY A 139 15.06 5.64 11.26
C GLY A 139 14.68 6.05 9.84
N TYR A 140 15.60 5.90 8.88
CA TYR A 140 15.42 6.33 7.49
C TYR A 140 14.17 5.75 6.81
N ILE A 141 13.90 4.46 7.03
CA ILE A 141 12.74 3.77 6.44
C ILE A 141 11.44 4.38 6.98
N MET A 142 11.34 4.56 8.29
CA MET A 142 10.16 5.16 8.93
C MET A 142 10.02 6.63 8.55
N MET A 143 11.12 7.37 8.47
CA MET A 143 11.11 8.77 8.04
C MET A 143 10.49 8.93 6.65
N ARG A 144 10.93 8.11 5.68
CA ARG A 144 10.34 8.08 4.34
C ARG A 144 8.85 7.70 4.38
N GLY A 145 8.45 6.78 5.26
CA GLY A 145 7.05 6.43 5.48
C GLY A 145 6.22 7.60 6.00
N HIS A 146 6.71 8.34 6.99
CA HIS A 146 6.05 9.53 7.54
C HIS A 146 5.93 10.66 6.52
N LEU A 147 6.94 10.85 5.67
CA LEU A 147 6.87 11.80 4.55
C LEU A 147 5.79 11.37 3.55
N LYS A 148 5.75 10.09 3.18
CA LYS A 148 4.72 9.54 2.28
C LYS A 148 3.32 9.70 2.86
N ALA A 149 3.13 9.46 4.16
CA ALA A 149 1.86 9.63 4.84
C ALA A 149 1.38 11.10 4.87
N ARG A 150 2.32 12.06 4.83
CA ARG A 150 2.03 13.49 4.65
C ARG A 150 1.86 13.91 3.19
N GLY A 151 1.83 12.96 2.25
CA GLY A 151 1.66 13.22 0.82
C GLY A 151 2.96 13.55 0.07
N HIS A 152 4.12 13.41 0.72
CA HIS A 152 5.42 13.71 0.11
C HIS A 152 6.16 12.44 -0.31
N ARG A 153 6.43 12.31 -1.61
CA ARG A 153 7.25 11.21 -2.14
C ARG A 153 8.66 11.72 -2.38
N VAL A 154 9.57 11.38 -1.50
CA VAL A 154 10.96 11.87 -1.54
C VAL A 154 11.94 10.76 -1.94
N GLN A 155 12.99 11.12 -2.68
CA GLN A 155 14.08 10.21 -3.04
C GLN A 155 14.80 9.71 -1.78
N TRP A 156 15.27 8.46 -1.80
CA TRP A 156 15.98 7.87 -0.67
C TRP A 156 17.25 8.67 -0.28
N SER A 157 18.04 9.08 -1.28
CA SER A 157 19.25 9.87 -1.06
C SER A 157 18.95 11.17 -0.32
N ARG A 158 17.89 11.87 -0.73
CA ARG A 158 17.47 13.14 -0.11
C ARG A 158 17.02 12.97 1.34
N VAL A 159 16.21 11.94 1.62
CA VAL A 159 15.80 11.62 3.01
C VAL A 159 17.04 11.30 3.86
N TRP A 160 17.99 10.55 3.31
CA TRP A 160 19.23 10.20 3.99
C TRP A 160 20.10 11.43 4.28
N GLU A 161 20.31 12.30 3.29
CA GLU A 161 21.06 13.54 3.44
C GLU A 161 20.42 14.49 4.46
N SER A 162 19.11 14.67 4.38
CA SER A 162 18.34 15.50 5.32
C SER A 162 18.43 14.97 6.75
N MET A 163 18.24 13.66 6.94
CA MET A 163 18.40 13.01 8.25
C MET A 163 19.82 13.13 8.81
N ASN A 164 20.86 13.09 7.98
CA ASN A 164 22.23 13.29 8.44
C ASN A 164 22.51 14.75 8.83
N ARG A 165 21.91 15.73 8.15
CA ARG A 165 22.01 17.14 8.55
C ARG A 165 21.26 17.43 9.85
N VAL A 166 20.07 16.84 10.02
CA VAL A 166 19.17 17.11 11.16
C VAL A 166 19.48 16.27 12.40
N ASP A 167 19.83 15.00 12.24
CA ASP A 167 19.93 14.01 13.32
C ASP A 167 21.15 13.09 13.17
N SER A 168 22.32 13.66 12.86
CA SER A 168 23.58 12.88 12.79
C SER A 168 23.87 12.13 14.09
N ALA A 169 23.62 12.76 15.24
CA ALA A 169 23.81 12.14 16.56
C ALA A 169 22.84 10.97 16.81
N GLY A 170 21.55 11.09 16.50
CA GLY A 170 20.59 9.99 16.66
C GLY A 170 20.77 8.89 15.61
N VAL A 171 21.29 9.22 14.43
CA VAL A 171 21.79 8.22 13.46
C VAL A 171 22.95 7.44 14.05
N LEU A 172 23.97 8.12 14.58
CA LEU A 172 25.15 7.48 15.17
C LEU A 172 24.78 6.65 16.40
N ALA A 173 23.93 7.19 17.29
CA ALA A 173 23.43 6.48 18.45
C ALA A 173 22.75 5.18 18.04
N ARG A 174 21.85 5.20 17.04
CA ARG A 174 21.22 3.97 16.52
C ARG A 174 22.23 3.01 15.90
N LEU A 175 23.23 3.49 15.15
CA LEU A 175 24.27 2.62 14.61
C LEU A 175 25.09 1.95 15.73
N SER A 176 25.38 2.67 16.81
CA SER A 176 26.11 2.15 17.97
C SER A 176 25.26 1.23 18.86
N GLN A 177 23.95 1.49 18.95
CA GLN A 177 22.99 0.72 19.73
C GLN A 177 22.40 -0.46 18.97
N LEU A 178 22.58 -0.53 17.64
CA LEU A 178 22.45 -1.76 16.87
C LEU A 178 23.60 -2.67 17.29
N GLY A 179 23.56 -3.11 18.54
CA GLY A 179 24.34 -4.21 19.06
C GLY A 179 24.13 -5.33 18.06
N HIS A 180 25.25 -5.80 17.51
CA HIS A 180 25.29 -6.93 16.63
C HIS A 180 24.36 -8.00 17.22
N VAL A 181 23.34 -8.45 16.49
CA VAL A 181 22.60 -9.65 16.92
C VAL A 181 23.64 -10.75 16.90
N VAL A 182 24.18 -11.08 18.07
CA VAL A 182 25.15 -12.15 18.22
C VAL A 182 24.37 -13.42 17.93
N ARG A 183 24.43 -13.88 16.67
CA ARG A 183 23.93 -15.19 16.29
C ARG A 183 24.71 -16.18 17.13
N ARG A 184 24.04 -16.80 18.09
CA ARG A 184 24.64 -17.84 18.91
C ARG A 184 24.83 -19.06 18.03
N SER A 185 26.05 -19.57 17.97
CA SER A 185 26.28 -20.91 17.45
C SER A 185 25.75 -21.90 18.48
N TYR A 186 24.68 -22.62 18.12
CA TYR A 186 24.16 -23.69 18.96
C TYR A 186 24.98 -24.95 18.71
N SER A 187 25.55 -25.52 19.78
CA SER A 187 26.12 -26.85 19.78
C SER A 187 25.19 -27.77 20.54
N VAL A 188 24.74 -28.84 19.90
CA VAL A 188 23.74 -29.77 20.43
C VAL A 188 24.29 -31.18 20.44
N GLN A 189 23.95 -31.96 21.47
CA GLN A 189 24.54 -33.29 21.69
C GLN A 189 24.01 -34.37 20.73
N ALA A 190 22.82 -34.14 20.15
CA ALA A 190 22.18 -35.03 19.18
C ALA A 190 21.18 -34.28 18.29
N PRO A 191 20.79 -34.83 17.12
CA PRO A 191 19.70 -34.30 16.32
C PRO A 191 18.42 -34.14 17.16
N LEU A 192 17.64 -33.07 16.90
CA LEU A 192 16.38 -32.71 17.61
C LEU A 192 16.50 -32.34 19.11
N SER A 193 17.71 -32.25 19.67
CA SER A 193 17.87 -31.87 21.09
C SER A 193 17.72 -30.37 21.39
N LEU A 194 17.60 -29.52 20.35
CA LEU A 194 17.19 -28.13 20.47
C LEU A 194 16.11 -27.84 19.42
N MET A 195 14.96 -27.37 19.88
CA MET A 195 13.86 -26.94 19.02
C MET A 195 13.75 -25.42 19.11
N HIS A 196 13.96 -24.72 18.01
CA HIS A 196 13.70 -23.28 17.93
C HIS A 196 12.23 -23.08 17.54
N LEU A 197 11.44 -22.52 18.43
CA LEU A 197 10.07 -22.11 18.14
C LEU A 197 10.12 -20.69 17.56
N ASP A 198 10.16 -20.60 16.25
CA ASP A 198 10.05 -19.31 15.56
C ASP A 198 8.58 -18.88 15.55
N THR A 199 8.26 -17.83 16.29
CA THR A 199 6.91 -17.24 16.23
C THR A 199 6.88 -16.29 15.05
N ASP A 200 6.60 -16.83 13.85
CA ASP A 200 6.40 -15.99 12.68
C ASP A 200 5.05 -15.26 12.81
N HIS A 201 5.11 -14.02 13.30
CA HIS A 201 3.96 -13.15 13.45
C HIS A 201 3.30 -12.75 12.11
N LYS A 202 3.85 -13.20 10.96
CA LYS A 202 3.25 -13.05 9.62
C LYS A 202 2.23 -14.14 9.27
N LEU A 203 2.07 -15.17 10.11
CA LEU A 203 1.13 -16.29 9.88
C LEU A 203 -0.21 -16.14 10.65
N ILE A 204 -0.46 -14.99 11.27
CA ILE A 204 -1.76 -14.61 11.84
C ILE A 204 -2.41 -13.48 11.06
#